data_AF-A0A401G2K2-F1
#
_entry.id   AF-A0A401G2K2-F1
#
_cell.length_a   1.000
_cell.length_b   1.000
_cell.length_c   1.000
_cell.angle_alpha   90.00
_cell.angle_beta   90.00
_cell.angle_gamma   90.00
#
_symmetry.space_group_name_H-M   'P 1'
#
loop_
_entity.id
_entity.type
_entity.pdbx_description
1 polymer ?
#
loop_
_entity_poly.entity_id
_entity_poly.type
_entity_poly.pdbx_seq_one_letter_code
_entity_poly.pdbx_strand_id
1 'polypeptide(L)'
;MDIAKAKRIISKHGAGYLDVNDESECSDNLIDTLHECGEVKNEYFQEIIEALFIISDELSQNETVDRKLIHSLWYMCHMLRATIKNGCDPTFHNKTSIPNKDILTIWTTIIDSIILDLLHGLSREDTFMIIASYNEAYKLDLKWSFLIPIYIKILENSVNCEEIDFLDDEINICKYISGLKEKALAAIPILKKIANSHKSQELKEIAKKTIISLQQSGRLD
;
A
#
# COMPACT_ATOMS: atom_id res chain seq x y z
N MET A 1 7.76 9.73 8.00
CA MET A 1 8.77 10.00 6.95
C MET A 1 8.50 11.37 6.33
N ASP A 2 9.52 12.13 5.93
CA ASP A 2 9.33 13.40 5.19
C ASP A 2 9.34 13.19 3.66
N ILE A 3 8.93 14.22 2.92
CA ILE A 3 8.82 14.19 1.45
C ILE A 3 10.18 13.90 0.78
N ALA A 4 11.26 14.50 1.27
CA ALA A 4 12.59 14.31 0.68
C ALA A 4 13.07 12.86 0.82
N LYS A 5 12.85 12.25 2.00
CA LYS A 5 13.13 10.84 2.25
C LYS A 5 12.24 9.94 1.40
N ALA A 6 10.95 10.25 1.26
CA ALA A 6 10.04 9.48 0.40
C ALA A 6 10.50 9.48 -1.07
N LYS A 7 10.87 10.64 -1.62
CA LYS A 7 11.45 10.75 -2.98
C LYS A 7 12.74 9.94 -3.13
N ARG A 8 13.60 9.92 -2.11
CA ARG A 8 14.81 9.08 -2.09
C ARG A 8 14.46 7.59 -2.11
N ILE A 9 13.46 7.14 -1.35
CA ILE A 9 13.00 5.74 -1.39
C ILE A 9 12.51 5.37 -2.79
N ILE A 10 11.64 6.20 -3.40
CA ILE A 10 11.16 5.93 -4.76
C ILE A 10 12.32 5.88 -5.77
N SER A 11 13.30 6.76 -5.63
CA SER A 11 14.47 6.77 -6.50
C SER A 11 15.36 5.55 -6.29
N LYS A 12 15.57 5.14 -5.03
CA LYS A 12 16.32 3.93 -4.63
C LYS A 12 15.71 2.65 -5.22
N HIS A 13 14.39 2.50 -5.16
CA HIS A 13 13.68 1.33 -5.71
C HIS A 13 13.32 1.47 -7.19
N GLY A 14 13.65 2.60 -7.82
CA GLY A 14 13.35 2.91 -9.21
C GLY A 14 14.63 3.03 -10.04
N ALA A 15 14.77 4.11 -10.79
CA ALA A 15 15.87 4.30 -11.73
C ALA A 15 17.22 4.66 -11.08
N GLY A 16 17.32 4.71 -9.75
CA GLY A 16 18.60 4.85 -9.05
C GLY A 16 19.29 6.21 -9.20
N TYR A 17 18.57 7.29 -9.51
CA TYR A 17 19.15 8.64 -9.50
C TYR A 17 19.39 9.14 -8.07
N LEU A 18 20.27 8.48 -7.34
CA LEU A 18 20.90 9.07 -6.16
C LEU A 18 22.06 9.93 -6.65
N ASP A 19 22.16 11.16 -6.16
CA ASP A 19 23.26 12.06 -6.50
C ASP A 19 24.59 11.33 -6.24
N VAL A 20 25.55 11.47 -7.15
CA VAL A 20 26.85 10.75 -7.20
C VAL A 20 27.72 10.95 -5.94
N ASN A 21 27.27 11.79 -5.00
CA ASN A 21 27.93 12.07 -3.72
C ASN A 21 27.26 11.39 -2.51
N ASP A 22 26.13 10.69 -2.69
CA ASP A 22 25.50 9.90 -1.63
C ASP A 22 26.14 8.50 -1.68
N GLU A 23 27.20 8.30 -0.89
CA GLU A 23 27.86 6.99 -0.66
C GLU A 23 26.94 6.04 0.14
N SER A 24 25.69 5.91 -0.28
CA SER A 24 24.72 4.95 0.25
C SER A 24 24.96 3.61 -0.42
N GLU A 25 25.85 2.82 0.18
CA GLU A 25 25.92 1.36 0.19
C GLU A 25 24.96 0.65 -0.81
N CYS A 26 25.50 0.19 -1.94
CA CYS A 26 24.98 -0.98 -2.66
C CYS A 26 24.69 -2.07 -1.60
N SER A 27 23.46 -2.56 -1.43
CA SER A 27 22.96 -3.68 -2.23
C SER A 27 21.49 -4.07 -1.94
N ASP A 28 20.70 -3.27 -1.21
CA ASP A 28 19.35 -3.68 -0.77
C ASP A 28 18.25 -2.80 -1.38
N ASN A 29 18.02 -2.92 -2.69
CA ASN A 29 16.89 -2.31 -3.38
C ASN A 29 16.18 -3.29 -4.33
N LEU A 30 14.95 -2.91 -4.72
CA LEU A 30 14.06 -3.77 -5.51
C LEU A 30 14.64 -4.09 -6.88
N ILE A 31 15.19 -3.10 -7.59
CA ILE A 31 15.66 -3.29 -8.98
C ILE A 31 16.88 -4.20 -9.01
N ASP A 32 17.84 -3.98 -8.12
CA ASP A 32 19.03 -4.84 -8.04
C ASP A 32 18.63 -6.28 -7.67
N THR A 33 17.68 -6.44 -6.75
CA THR A 33 17.13 -7.76 -6.41
C THR A 33 16.48 -8.44 -7.64
N LEU A 34 15.73 -7.68 -8.45
CA LEU A 34 15.12 -8.20 -9.67
C LEU A 34 16.16 -8.56 -10.73
N HIS A 35 17.23 -7.78 -10.87
CA HIS A 35 18.35 -8.09 -11.77
C HIS A 35 19.10 -9.36 -11.36
N GLU A 36 19.36 -9.54 -10.07
CA GLU A 36 20.13 -10.67 -9.53
C GLU A 36 19.34 -11.98 -9.40
N CYS A 37 18.05 -12.01 -9.77
CA CYS A 37 17.13 -13.10 -9.40
C CYS A 37 17.10 -13.36 -7.89
N GLY A 38 17.17 -12.31 -7.09
CA GLY A 38 17.04 -12.39 -5.64
C GLY A 38 15.61 -12.69 -5.21
N GLU A 39 15.45 -13.06 -3.94
CA GLU A 39 14.13 -13.14 -3.31
C GLU A 39 13.62 -11.73 -3.02
N VAL A 40 12.50 -11.37 -3.64
CA VAL A 40 11.88 -10.07 -3.41
C VAL A 40 11.15 -10.06 -2.06
N LYS A 41 11.57 -9.15 -1.19
CA LYS A 41 11.08 -8.96 0.16
C LYS A 41 9.80 -8.11 0.19
N ASN A 42 8.84 -8.43 1.06
CA ASN A 42 7.62 -7.63 1.22
C ASN A 42 7.91 -6.23 1.78
N GLU A 43 9.00 -6.09 2.51
CA GLU A 43 9.50 -4.85 3.10
C GLU A 43 9.78 -3.79 2.03
N TYR A 44 10.27 -4.19 0.84
CA TYR A 44 10.47 -3.23 -0.26
C TYR A 44 9.14 -2.59 -0.69
N PHE A 45 8.09 -3.39 -0.81
CA PHE A 45 6.77 -2.90 -1.19
C PHE A 45 6.17 -2.03 -0.08
N GLN A 46 6.38 -2.40 1.19
CA GLN A 46 5.98 -1.54 2.31
C GLN A 46 6.64 -0.16 2.23
N GLU A 47 7.95 -0.11 2.03
CA GLU A 47 8.70 1.14 1.92
C GLU A 47 8.20 2.00 0.74
N ILE A 48 7.96 1.37 -0.41
CA ILE A 48 7.44 2.04 -1.62
C ILE A 48 6.04 2.60 -1.38
N ILE A 49 5.13 1.83 -0.77
CA ILE A 49 3.76 2.28 -0.51
C ILE A 49 3.74 3.38 0.55
N GLU A 50 4.55 3.29 1.60
CA GLU A 50 4.69 4.38 2.58
C GLU A 50 5.27 5.64 1.92
N ALA A 51 6.22 5.50 1.00
CA ALA A 51 6.77 6.63 0.26
C ALA A 51 5.72 7.27 -0.64
N LEU A 52 4.96 6.47 -1.41
CA LEU A 52 3.84 6.92 -2.23
C LEU A 52 2.79 7.65 -1.39
N PHE A 53 2.50 7.16 -0.19
CA PHE A 53 1.54 7.77 0.73
C PHE A 53 1.97 9.19 1.14
N ILE A 54 3.26 9.38 1.42
CA ILE A 54 3.81 10.68 1.83
C ILE A 54 3.82 11.68 0.66
N ILE A 55 4.11 11.23 -0.56
CA ILE A 55 4.14 12.10 -1.75
C ILE A 55 2.79 12.19 -2.47
N SER A 56 1.73 11.59 -1.94
CA SER A 56 0.43 11.49 -2.62
C SER A 56 -0.09 12.85 -3.07
N ASP A 57 0.01 13.86 -2.19
CA ASP A 57 -0.53 15.19 -2.46
C ASP A 57 0.31 15.91 -3.52
N GLU A 58 1.62 15.65 -3.56
CA GLU A 58 2.47 16.18 -4.63
C GLU A 58 2.17 15.55 -6.00
N LEU A 59 1.69 14.30 -6.02
CA LEU A 59 1.31 13.60 -7.24
C LEU A 59 -0.11 13.95 -7.69
N SER A 60 -1.05 14.14 -6.76
CA SER A 60 -2.47 14.32 -7.08
C SER A 60 -2.97 15.75 -7.15
N GLN A 61 -2.37 16.68 -6.40
CA GLN A 61 -2.87 18.05 -6.32
C GLN A 61 -2.05 19.06 -7.12
N ASN A 62 -0.82 18.70 -7.52
CA ASN A 62 0.06 19.60 -8.25
C ASN A 62 -0.13 19.49 -9.76
N GLU A 63 -0.28 20.62 -10.44
CA GLU A 63 -0.32 20.70 -11.91
C GLU A 63 1.03 20.29 -12.55
N THR A 64 2.11 20.34 -11.79
CA THR A 64 3.45 19.97 -12.24
C THR A 64 4.01 18.84 -11.38
N VAL A 65 4.53 17.81 -12.04
CA VAL A 65 5.18 16.66 -11.40
C VAL A 65 6.67 16.64 -11.69
N ASP A 66 7.46 16.19 -10.72
CA ASP A 66 8.90 15.98 -10.89
C ASP A 66 9.15 14.85 -11.90
N ARG A 67 9.70 15.19 -13.07
CA ARG A 67 9.97 14.23 -14.15
C ARG A 67 10.91 13.10 -13.73
N LYS A 68 11.87 13.36 -12.83
CA LYS A 68 12.79 12.32 -12.34
C LYS A 68 12.03 11.34 -11.45
N LEU A 69 11.17 11.84 -10.58
CA LEU A 69 10.29 11.01 -9.75
C LEU A 69 9.37 10.14 -10.60
N ILE A 70 8.69 10.74 -11.58
CA ILE A 70 7.82 10.01 -12.52
C ILE A 70 8.59 8.96 -13.30
N HIS A 71 9.80 9.28 -13.76
CA HIS A 71 10.65 8.30 -14.42
C HIS A 71 11.01 7.13 -13.49
N SER A 72 11.37 7.39 -12.22
CA SER A 72 11.66 6.33 -11.24
C SER A 72 10.45 5.42 -11.00
N LEU A 73 9.26 5.99 -10.86
CA LEU A 73 8.00 5.23 -10.70
C LEU A 73 7.74 4.35 -11.92
N TRP A 74 7.81 4.92 -13.13
CA TRP A 74 7.59 4.15 -14.36
C TRP A 74 8.64 3.07 -14.59
N TYR A 75 9.91 3.38 -14.30
CA TYR A 75 11.00 2.42 -14.41
C TYR A 75 10.77 1.23 -13.46
N MET A 76 10.36 1.49 -12.22
CA MET A 76 10.03 0.46 -11.25
C MET A 76 8.94 -0.49 -11.76
N CYS A 77 7.82 0.06 -12.23
CA CYS A 77 6.73 -0.73 -12.79
C CYS A 77 7.14 -1.48 -14.06
N HIS A 78 7.94 -0.85 -14.92
CA HIS A 78 8.45 -1.47 -16.13
C HIS A 78 9.31 -2.70 -15.80
N MET A 79 10.25 -2.55 -14.87
CA MET A 79 11.14 -3.63 -14.43
C MET A 79 10.35 -4.78 -13.80
N LEU A 80 9.41 -4.48 -12.91
CA LEU A 80 8.53 -5.49 -12.32
C LEU A 80 7.78 -6.30 -13.39
N ARG A 81 7.14 -5.62 -14.36
CA ARG A 81 6.41 -6.27 -15.46
C ARG A 81 7.33 -7.08 -16.37
N ALA A 82 8.52 -6.55 -16.67
CA ALA A 82 9.52 -7.24 -17.47
C ALA A 82 9.98 -8.53 -16.80
N THR A 83 10.28 -8.47 -15.50
CA THR A 83 10.65 -9.65 -14.71
C THR A 83 9.52 -10.67 -14.70
N ILE A 84 8.28 -10.27 -14.39
CA ILE A 84 7.11 -11.17 -14.38
C ILE A 84 6.93 -11.91 -15.72
N LYS A 85 7.13 -11.20 -16.83
CA LYS A 85 6.93 -11.73 -18.19
C LYS A 85 8.07 -12.64 -18.64
N ASN A 86 9.31 -12.21 -18.45
CA ASN A 86 10.46 -12.81 -19.10
C ASN A 86 11.30 -13.69 -18.17
N GLY A 87 11.03 -13.71 -16.87
CA GLY A 87 12.02 -14.17 -15.89
C GLY A 87 13.03 -13.06 -15.58
N CYS A 88 14.05 -13.36 -14.79
CA CYS A 88 15.18 -12.44 -14.69
C CYS A 88 16.04 -12.50 -15.97
N ASP A 89 17.01 -11.59 -16.06
CA ASP A 89 17.91 -11.49 -17.20
C ASP A 89 18.52 -12.86 -17.59
N PRO A 90 18.32 -13.31 -18.84
CA PRO A 90 18.83 -14.60 -19.32
C PRO A 90 20.37 -14.70 -19.35
N THR A 91 21.10 -13.60 -19.14
CA THR A 91 22.56 -13.61 -18.99
C THR A 91 23.01 -14.15 -17.62
N PHE A 92 22.14 -14.15 -16.61
CA PHE A 92 22.39 -14.77 -15.31
C PHE A 92 21.89 -16.23 -15.33
N HIS A 93 22.84 -17.14 -15.58
CA HIS A 93 22.68 -18.58 -15.74
C HIS A 93 21.51 -19.27 -14.98
N ASN A 94 20.70 -20.00 -15.75
CA ASN A 94 19.93 -21.21 -15.35
C ASN A 94 18.80 -21.09 -14.30
N LYS A 95 18.34 -19.90 -13.90
CA LYS A 95 17.12 -19.78 -13.09
C LYS A 95 15.91 -19.47 -13.96
N THR A 96 15.16 -20.51 -14.33
CA THR A 96 13.93 -20.42 -15.15
C THR A 96 12.66 -20.11 -14.34
N SER A 97 12.74 -20.05 -13.02
CA SER A 97 11.61 -19.72 -12.14
C SER A 97 11.90 -18.48 -11.31
N ILE A 98 10.95 -17.53 -11.34
CA ILE A 98 10.93 -16.37 -10.44
C ILE A 98 10.29 -16.85 -9.13
N PRO A 99 10.99 -16.82 -7.99
CA PRO A 99 10.34 -16.97 -6.70
C PRO A 99 9.24 -15.92 -6.57
N ASN A 100 8.04 -16.30 -6.12
CA ASN A 100 6.96 -15.37 -5.77
C ASN A 100 6.36 -14.55 -6.95
N LYS A 101 6.29 -15.11 -8.16
CA LYS A 101 5.66 -14.46 -9.33
C LYS A 101 4.24 -13.92 -9.07
N ASP A 102 3.41 -14.65 -8.35
CA ASP A 102 2.04 -14.22 -8.03
C ASP A 102 2.04 -12.99 -7.11
N ILE A 103 2.90 -13.00 -6.10
CA ILE A 103 3.10 -11.87 -5.17
C ILE A 103 3.64 -10.65 -5.92
N LEU A 104 4.61 -10.83 -6.82
CA LEU A 104 5.10 -9.75 -7.68
C LEU A 104 3.99 -9.18 -8.55
N THR A 105 3.14 -10.03 -9.12
CA THR A 105 2.01 -9.60 -9.96
C THR A 105 1.01 -8.77 -9.16
N ILE A 106 0.68 -9.19 -7.94
CA ILE A 106 -0.18 -8.46 -7.02
C ILE A 106 0.43 -7.09 -6.68
N TRP A 107 1.68 -7.05 -6.23
CA TRP A 107 2.32 -5.79 -5.85
C TRP A 107 2.50 -4.82 -7.01
N THR A 108 2.85 -5.34 -8.18
CA THR A 108 2.94 -4.54 -9.41
C THR A 108 1.60 -3.89 -9.72
N THR A 109 0.50 -4.65 -9.60
CA THR A 109 -0.85 -4.15 -9.86
C THR A 109 -1.26 -3.08 -8.85
N ILE A 110 -0.98 -3.29 -7.56
CA ILE A 110 -1.25 -2.32 -6.49
C ILE A 110 -0.48 -1.02 -6.74
N ILE A 111 0.83 -1.11 -6.97
CA ILE A 111 1.70 0.06 -7.19
C ILE A 111 1.28 0.81 -8.45
N ASP A 112 1.04 0.09 -9.55
CA ASP A 112 0.57 0.68 -10.81
C ASP A 112 -0.74 1.46 -10.62
N SER A 113 -1.71 0.85 -9.92
CA SER A 113 -3.01 1.48 -9.67
C SER A 113 -2.85 2.73 -8.83
N ILE A 114 -2.07 2.67 -7.73
CA ILE A 114 -1.82 3.83 -6.87
C ILE A 114 -1.16 4.97 -7.65
N ILE A 115 -0.14 4.68 -8.46
CA ILE A 115 0.53 5.70 -9.26
C ILE A 115 -0.47 6.34 -10.24
N LEU A 116 -1.24 5.54 -10.96
CA LEU A 116 -2.21 6.05 -11.92
C LEU A 116 -3.30 6.88 -11.26
N ASP A 117 -3.86 6.41 -10.14
CA ASP A 117 -4.92 7.10 -9.42
C ASP A 117 -4.45 8.46 -8.90
N LEU A 118 -3.26 8.50 -8.28
CA LEU A 118 -2.66 9.75 -7.85
C LEU A 118 -2.44 10.70 -9.02
N LEU A 119 -1.89 10.22 -10.15
CA LEU A 119 -1.67 11.06 -11.33
C LEU A 119 -2.96 11.54 -12.01
N HIS A 120 -4.08 10.84 -11.81
CA HIS A 120 -5.41 11.30 -12.24
C HIS A 120 -6.03 12.34 -11.30
N GLY A 121 -5.35 12.66 -10.18
CA GLY A 121 -5.84 13.61 -9.20
C GLY A 121 -6.81 13.02 -8.18
N LEU A 122 -6.87 11.69 -8.05
CA LEU A 122 -7.66 11.06 -7.01
C LEU A 122 -7.12 11.37 -5.62
N SER A 123 -8.01 11.37 -4.64
CA SER A 123 -7.64 11.61 -3.25
C SER A 123 -6.76 10.48 -2.71
N ARG A 124 -6.00 10.76 -1.66
CA ARG A 124 -5.23 9.75 -0.94
C ARG A 124 -6.16 8.66 -0.40
N GLU A 125 -7.33 9.04 0.10
CA GLU A 125 -8.33 8.13 0.66
C GLU A 125 -8.82 7.14 -0.40
N ASP A 126 -9.24 7.65 -1.57
CA ASP A 126 -9.75 6.80 -2.66
C ASP A 126 -8.65 5.87 -3.19
N THR A 127 -7.44 6.39 -3.35
CA THR A 127 -6.32 5.65 -3.93
C THR A 127 -5.87 4.49 -3.04
N PHE A 128 -5.69 4.72 -1.74
CA PHE A 128 -5.09 3.72 -0.85
C PHE A 128 -6.09 2.69 -0.32
N MET A 129 -7.38 2.87 -0.60
CA MET A 129 -8.43 1.89 -0.31
C MET A 129 -8.16 0.54 -0.98
N ILE A 130 -7.51 0.55 -2.15
CA ILE A 130 -7.10 -0.66 -2.88
C ILE A 130 -6.28 -1.63 -2.01
N ILE A 131 -5.50 -1.12 -1.05
CA ILE A 131 -4.67 -1.95 -0.17
C ILE A 131 -5.53 -2.85 0.72
N ALA A 132 -6.64 -2.34 1.26
CA ALA A 132 -7.54 -3.14 2.09
C ALA A 132 -8.17 -4.27 1.28
N SER A 133 -8.65 -3.95 0.07
CA SER A 133 -9.31 -4.90 -0.82
C SER A 133 -8.36 -6.00 -1.31
N TYR A 134 -7.12 -5.66 -1.68
CA TYR A 134 -6.12 -6.66 -2.05
C TYR A 134 -5.60 -7.47 -0.85
N ASN A 135 -5.44 -6.85 0.31
CA ASN A 135 -5.02 -7.57 1.52
C ASN A 135 -6.03 -8.66 1.88
N GLU A 136 -7.33 -8.37 1.78
CA GLU A 136 -8.38 -9.38 2.00
C GLU A 136 -8.40 -10.44 0.89
N ALA A 137 -8.43 -10.04 -0.38
CA ALA A 137 -8.55 -10.96 -1.51
C ALA A 137 -7.38 -11.96 -1.59
N TYR A 138 -6.16 -11.50 -1.30
CA TYR A 138 -4.93 -12.29 -1.45
C TYR A 138 -4.29 -12.70 -0.13
N LYS A 139 -4.90 -12.37 1.01
CA LYS A 139 -4.39 -12.70 2.37
C LYS A 139 -2.93 -12.31 2.57
N LEU A 140 -2.59 -11.08 2.20
CA LEU A 140 -1.21 -10.57 2.20
C LEU A 140 -0.61 -10.40 3.62
N ASP A 141 -1.43 -10.51 4.67
CA ASP A 141 -1.05 -10.32 6.09
C ASP A 141 -0.34 -8.97 6.34
N LEU A 142 -0.77 -7.92 5.64
CA LEU A 142 -0.18 -6.59 5.78
C LEU A 142 -0.58 -5.98 7.11
N LYS A 143 0.42 -5.57 7.89
CA LYS A 143 0.23 -4.99 9.24
C LYS A 143 0.70 -3.55 9.33
N TRP A 144 0.29 -2.74 8.35
CA TRP A 144 0.79 -1.38 8.17
C TRP A 144 -0.09 -0.36 8.89
N SER A 145 0.34 0.05 10.08
CA SER A 145 -0.41 0.99 10.92
C SER A 145 -0.50 2.40 10.34
N PHE A 146 0.37 2.79 9.39
CA PHE A 146 0.34 4.13 8.78
C PHE A 146 -0.92 4.37 7.95
N LEU A 147 -1.63 3.32 7.54
CA LEU A 147 -2.91 3.42 6.81
C LEU A 147 -4.12 3.63 7.74
N ILE A 148 -3.97 3.43 9.06
CA ILE A 148 -5.09 3.58 10.01
C ILE A 148 -5.76 4.97 9.91
N PRO A 149 -5.03 6.10 9.88
CA PRO A 149 -5.66 7.41 9.85
C PRO A 149 -6.56 7.62 8.62
N ILE A 150 -6.13 7.15 7.44
CA ILE A 150 -6.95 7.27 6.23
C ILE A 150 -8.16 6.35 6.26
N TYR A 151 -8.02 5.14 6.79
CA TYR A 151 -9.12 4.20 6.94
C TYR A 151 -10.16 4.69 7.93
N ILE A 152 -9.75 5.32 9.03
CA ILE A 152 -10.68 6.01 9.92
C ILE A 152 -11.45 7.09 9.17
N LYS A 153 -10.77 7.90 8.35
CA LYS A 153 -11.42 8.97 7.58
C LYS A 153 -12.41 8.44 6.54
N ILE A 154 -12.08 7.35 5.84
CA ILE A 154 -13.01 6.68 4.90
C ILE A 154 -14.25 6.19 5.65
N LEU A 155 -14.06 5.51 6.79
CA LEU A 155 -15.15 5.03 7.63
C LEU A 155 -15.99 6.18 8.23
N GLU A 156 -15.38 7.33 8.53
CA GLU A 156 -16.09 8.53 8.96
C GLU A 156 -16.98 9.10 7.86
N ASN A 157 -16.48 9.15 6.62
CA ASN A 157 -17.27 9.58 5.47
C ASN A 157 -18.46 8.62 5.24
N SER A 158 -18.21 7.32 5.29
CA SER A 158 -19.24 6.26 5.17
C SER A 158 -20.41 6.44 6.14
N VAL A 159 -20.13 6.76 7.42
CA VAL A 159 -21.18 7.00 8.42
C VAL A 159 -22.03 8.22 8.12
N ASN A 160 -21.45 9.24 7.48
CA ASN A 160 -22.11 10.51 7.21
C ASN A 160 -22.80 10.54 5.83
N CYS A 161 -22.47 9.61 4.92
CA CYS A 161 -23.07 9.52 3.60
C CYS A 161 -24.46 8.87 3.64
N GLU A 162 -25.40 9.42 2.86
CA GLU A 162 -26.74 8.86 2.75
C GLU A 162 -26.80 7.69 1.74
N GLU A 163 -25.89 7.65 0.78
CA GLU A 163 -25.79 6.60 -0.25
C GLU A 163 -24.67 5.62 0.12
N ILE A 164 -24.95 4.32 -0.01
CA ILE A 164 -23.98 3.24 0.27
C ILE A 164 -23.32 2.87 -1.06
N ASP A 165 -22.30 3.62 -1.45
CA ASP A 165 -21.65 3.41 -2.75
C ASP A 165 -20.56 2.33 -2.70
N PHE A 166 -19.99 2.02 -1.52
CA PHE A 166 -18.76 1.21 -1.40
C PHE A 166 -18.77 0.20 -0.23
N LEU A 167 -19.86 -0.57 -0.08
CA LEU A 167 -20.01 -1.51 1.06
C LEU A 167 -18.86 -2.50 1.20
N ASP A 168 -18.35 -3.03 0.09
CA ASP A 168 -17.26 -4.01 0.10
C ASP A 168 -15.95 -3.39 0.61
N ASP A 169 -15.67 -2.13 0.28
CA ASP A 169 -14.45 -1.46 0.70
C ASP A 169 -14.45 -1.17 2.21
N GLU A 170 -15.59 -0.75 2.76
CA GLU A 170 -15.74 -0.49 4.19
C GLU A 170 -15.62 -1.78 5.02
N ILE A 171 -16.15 -2.88 4.48
CA ILE A 171 -16.00 -4.23 5.03
C ILE A 171 -14.52 -4.63 5.02
N ASN A 172 -13.84 -4.47 3.88
CA ASN A 172 -12.43 -4.82 3.74
C ASN A 172 -11.54 -3.98 4.68
N ILE A 173 -11.84 -2.69 4.83
CA ILE A 173 -11.18 -1.82 5.81
C ILE A 173 -11.39 -2.33 7.23
N CYS A 174 -12.61 -2.68 7.63
CA CYS A 174 -12.88 -3.19 8.97
C CYS A 174 -12.14 -4.51 9.26
N LYS A 175 -12.02 -5.39 8.26
CA LYS A 175 -11.25 -6.63 8.36
C LYS A 175 -9.75 -6.34 8.47
N TYR A 176 -9.23 -5.44 7.64
CA TYR A 176 -7.84 -4.98 7.72
C TYR A 176 -7.50 -4.44 9.11
N ILE A 177 -8.32 -3.51 9.62
CA ILE A 177 -8.19 -2.93 10.97
C ILE A 177 -8.20 -4.02 12.04
N SER A 178 -9.06 -5.03 11.92
CA SER A 178 -9.09 -6.15 12.87
C SER A 178 -7.78 -6.92 12.92
N GLY A 179 -7.09 -7.08 11.78
CA GLY A 179 -5.79 -7.77 11.69
C GLY A 179 -4.64 -7.04 12.38
N LEU A 180 -4.78 -5.74 12.64
CA LEU A 180 -3.75 -4.90 13.26
C LEU A 180 -3.72 -4.96 14.79
N LYS A 181 -4.75 -5.53 15.43
CA LYS A 181 -4.82 -5.69 16.90
C LYS A 181 -4.58 -4.37 17.64
N GLU A 182 -3.75 -4.34 18.69
CA GLU A 182 -3.51 -3.17 19.54
C GLU A 182 -3.04 -1.93 18.76
N LYS A 183 -2.43 -2.10 17.59
CA LYS A 183 -2.01 -0.98 16.73
C LYS A 183 -3.18 -0.17 16.19
N ALA A 184 -4.39 -0.71 16.16
CA ALA A 184 -5.57 -0.04 15.60
C ALA A 184 -6.65 0.34 16.64
N LEU A 185 -6.28 0.45 17.92
CA LEU A 185 -7.20 0.92 18.97
C LEU A 185 -7.79 2.30 18.67
N ALA A 186 -7.06 3.15 17.93
CA ALA A 186 -7.54 4.46 17.49
C ALA A 186 -8.80 4.39 16.60
N ALA A 187 -9.09 3.26 15.97
CA ALA A 187 -10.28 3.07 15.13
C ALA A 187 -11.55 2.75 15.94
N ILE A 188 -11.45 2.40 17.24
CA ILE A 188 -12.60 2.02 18.07
C ILE A 188 -13.73 3.07 18.08
N PRO A 189 -13.46 4.39 18.21
CA PRO A 189 -14.52 5.39 18.21
C PRO A 189 -15.38 5.38 16.94
N ILE A 190 -14.76 5.28 15.76
CA ILE A 190 -15.50 5.24 14.50
C ILE A 190 -16.23 3.90 14.31
N LEU A 191 -15.60 2.78 14.67
CA LEU A 191 -16.25 1.47 14.63
C LEU A 191 -17.49 1.42 15.51
N LYS A 192 -17.46 2.07 16.69
CA LYS A 192 -18.64 2.19 17.57
C LYS A 192 -19.77 2.99 16.91
N LYS A 193 -19.45 4.06 16.19
CA LYS A 193 -20.45 4.81 15.43
C LYS A 193 -21.08 3.91 14.37
N ILE A 194 -20.26 3.24 13.54
CA ILE A 194 -20.73 2.30 12.51
C ILE A 194 -21.66 1.23 13.10
N ALA A 195 -21.21 0.55 14.16
CA ALA A 195 -21.95 -0.52 14.81
C ALA A 195 -23.35 -0.11 15.29
N ASN A 196 -23.55 1.17 15.61
CA ASN A 196 -24.81 1.70 16.13
C ASN A 196 -25.68 2.31 15.03
N SER A 197 -25.11 3.15 14.16
CA SER A 197 -25.87 4.05 13.30
C SER A 197 -25.80 3.76 11.80
N HIS A 198 -24.95 2.85 11.33
CA HIS A 198 -24.81 2.60 9.90
C HIS A 198 -26.11 2.03 9.27
N LYS A 199 -26.29 2.12 7.96
CA LYS A 199 -27.48 1.57 7.29
C LYS A 199 -27.35 0.07 6.99
N SER A 200 -26.15 -0.38 6.60
CA SER A 200 -25.87 -1.80 6.36
C SER A 200 -25.76 -2.59 7.66
N GLN A 201 -26.60 -3.62 7.81
CA GLN A 201 -26.57 -4.54 8.94
C GLN A 201 -25.29 -5.40 8.94
N GLU A 202 -24.78 -5.76 7.76
CA GLU A 202 -23.55 -6.53 7.63
C GLU A 202 -22.35 -5.75 8.18
N LEU A 203 -22.21 -4.48 7.78
CA LEU A 203 -21.13 -3.64 8.25
C LEU A 203 -21.21 -3.41 9.77
N LYS A 204 -22.42 -3.29 10.34
CA LYS A 204 -22.61 -3.22 11.81
C LYS A 204 -22.04 -4.44 12.52
N GLU A 205 -22.36 -5.64 12.04
CA GLU A 205 -21.92 -6.88 12.68
C GLU A 205 -20.41 -7.06 12.54
N ILE A 206 -19.83 -6.68 11.41
CA ILE A 206 -18.37 -6.69 11.22
C ILE A 206 -17.70 -5.69 12.17
N ALA A 207 -18.20 -4.45 12.26
CA ALA A 207 -17.66 -3.45 13.17
C ALA A 207 -17.71 -3.90 14.64
N LYS A 208 -18.80 -4.54 15.08
CA LYS A 208 -18.90 -5.13 16.43
C LYS A 208 -17.83 -6.20 16.67
N LYS A 209 -17.64 -7.12 15.71
CA LYS A 209 -16.61 -8.17 15.80
C LYS A 209 -15.21 -7.56 15.86
N THR A 210 -14.93 -6.56 15.03
CA THR A 210 -13.66 -5.83 15.03
C THR A 210 -13.40 -5.16 16.38
N ILE A 211 -14.39 -4.47 16.97
CA ILE A 211 -14.25 -3.85 18.31
C ILE A 211 -13.87 -4.89 19.36
N ILE A 212 -14.54 -6.04 19.39
CA ILE A 212 -14.26 -7.12 20.34
C ILE A 212 -12.83 -7.62 20.16
N SER A 213 -12.41 -7.87 18.93
CA SER A 213 -11.05 -8.33 18.60
C SER A 213 -9.98 -7.35 19.08
N LEU A 214 -10.16 -6.04 18.83
CA LEU A 214 -9.24 -5.00 19.26
C LEU A 214 -9.17 -4.89 20.80
N GLN A 215 -10.31 -4.95 21.48
CA GLN A 215 -10.38 -4.85 22.94
C GLN A 215 -9.78 -6.07 23.66
N GLN A 216 -9.89 -7.27 23.08
CA GLN A 216 -9.26 -8.47 23.63
C GLN A 216 -7.74 -8.42 23.46
N SER A 217 -7.24 -7.86 22.36
CA SER A 217 -5.81 -7.74 22.11
C SER A 217 -5.14 -6.77 23.08
N GLY A 218 -5.75 -5.61 23.36
CA GLY A 218 -5.19 -4.61 24.27
C GLY A 218 -5.30 -4.92 25.78
N ARG A 219 -5.75 -6.12 26.16
CA ARG A 219 -5.80 -6.59 27.57
C ARG A 219 -4.71 -7.61 27.91
N LEU A 220 -3.90 -8.00 26.93
CA LEU A 220 -2.88 -9.04 27.07
C LEU A 220 -1.46 -8.48 27.28
N ASP A 221 -1.33 -7.15 27.39
CA ASP A 221 -0.11 -6.43 27.79
C ASP A 221 -0.24 -5.86 29.20
#